data_AF-A0A8X8D3T8-F1
#
_entry.id   AF-A0A8X8D3T8-F1
#
_cell.length_a   1.000
_cell.length_b   1.000
_cell.length_c   1.000
_cell.angle_alpha   90.00
_cell.angle_beta   90.00
_cell.angle_gamma   90.00
#
_symmetry.space_group_name_H-M   'P 1'
#
loop_
_entity.id
_entity.type
_entity.pdbx_description
1 polymer ?
#
loop_
_entity_poly.entity_id
_entity_poly.type
_entity_poly.pdbx_seq_one_letter_code
_entity_poly.pdbx_strand_id
1 'polypeptide(L)'
;MEKIASLKDKIKGYIKGNSNHWHQNSMVVVTDVEDMNKIKMSLWVTHRMNHQEMEERWARRNLLLGEMIKVFKELDIEYRVLPLDVNIRNMPPLISNRLPSNWTACAN
;
A
#
# COMPACT_ATOMS: atom_id res chain seq x y z
N MET A 1 -3.71 0.13 21.49
CA MET A 1 -2.27 0.40 21.73
C MET A 1 -1.39 -0.78 21.33
N GLU A 2 -1.75 -2.02 21.69
CA GLU A 2 -0.97 -3.23 21.39
C GLU A 2 -0.63 -3.40 19.90
N LYS A 3 -1.59 -3.26 18.98
CA LYS A 3 -1.33 -3.38 17.54
C LYS A 3 -0.23 -2.43 17.03
N ILE A 4 -0.18 -1.20 17.54
CA ILE A 4 0.82 -0.19 17.14
C ILE A 4 2.20 -0.56 17.71
N ALA A 5 2.25 -1.07 18.95
CA ALA A 5 3.50 -1.56 19.53
C ALA A 5 4.04 -2.76 18.73
N SER A 6 3.19 -3.74 18.45
CA SER A 6 3.56 -4.90 17.63
C SER A 6 4.00 -4.52 16.22
N LEU A 7 3.34 -3.54 15.60
CA LEU A 7 3.75 -2.98 14.31
C LEU A 7 5.16 -2.37 14.37
N LYS A 8 5.42 -1.52 15.37
CA LYS A 8 6.74 -0.90 15.57
C LYS A 8 7.82 -1.96 15.78
N ASP A 9 7.54 -2.99 16.59
CA ASP A 9 8.49 -4.06 16.90
C ASP A 9 8.80 -4.93 15.68
N LYS A 10 7.78 -5.30 14.90
CA LYS A 10 7.97 -6.07 13.65
C LYS A 10 8.78 -5.29 12.63
N ILE A 11 8.49 -3.99 12.42
CA ILE A 11 9.25 -3.14 11.48
C ILE A 11 10.70 -2.97 11.95
N LYS A 12 10.92 -2.69 13.24
CA LYS A 12 12.27 -2.61 13.81
C LYS A 12 13.01 -3.94 13.69
N GLY A 13 12.33 -5.06 13.90
CA GLY A 13 12.86 -6.40 13.72
C GLY A 13 13.35 -6.66 12.30
N TYR A 14 12.54 -6.30 11.30
CA TYR A 14 12.93 -6.41 9.89
C TYR A 14 14.16 -5.56 9.55
N ILE A 15 14.21 -4.31 10.02
CA ILE A 15 15.34 -3.42 9.76
C ILE A 15 16.61 -3.96 10.44
N LYS A 16 16.50 -4.46 11.67
CA LYS A 16 17.61 -5.06 12.41
C LYS A 16 18.13 -6.34 11.76
N GLY A 17 17.23 -7.16 11.21
CA GLY A 17 17.57 -8.37 10.46
C GLY A 17 18.27 -8.07 9.12
N ASN A 18 17.99 -6.92 8.51
CA ASN A 18 18.60 -6.46 7.27
C ASN A 18 19.70 -5.43 7.49
N SER A 19 20.62 -5.70 8.43
CA SER A 19 21.70 -4.79 8.81
C SER A 19 22.69 -4.46 7.67
N ASN A 20 22.71 -5.25 6.60
CA ASN A 20 23.52 -4.96 5.41
C ASN A 20 22.92 -3.83 4.57
N HIS A 21 21.60 -3.69 4.58
CA HIS A 21 20.89 -2.67 3.79
C HIS A 21 20.72 -1.36 4.56
N TRP A 22 20.50 -1.46 5.88
CA TRP A 22 20.07 -0.35 6.72
C TRP A 22 21.01 -0.10 7.90
N HIS A 23 21.09 1.14 8.35
CA HIS A 23 21.61 1.43 9.69
C HIS A 23 20.62 0.96 10.76
N GLN A 24 21.14 0.48 11.89
CA GLN A 24 20.32 -0.04 12.98
C GLN A 24 19.49 1.04 13.68
N ASN A 25 19.89 2.31 13.57
CA ASN A 25 19.23 3.42 14.24
C ASN A 25 18.02 3.94 13.46
N SER A 26 17.05 3.05 13.21
CA SER A 26 15.78 3.41 12.57
C SER A 26 14.77 3.94 13.58
N MET A 27 14.02 4.97 13.18
CA MET A 27 13.02 5.60 14.04
C MET A 27 11.63 5.41 13.45
N VAL A 28 10.72 4.85 14.24
CA VAL A 28 9.30 4.70 13.89
C VAL A 28 8.48 5.57 14.81
N VAL A 29 7.97 6.68 14.27
CA VAL A 29 7.24 7.70 15.04
C VAL A 29 5.80 7.75 14.57
N VAL A 30 4.87 7.83 15.52
CA VAL A 30 3.48 8.18 15.22
C VAL A 30 3.44 9.70 15.27
N THR A 31 3.22 10.31 14.11
CA THR A 31 3.33 11.76 13.94
C THR A 31 2.04 12.44 14.34
N ASP A 32 0.90 11.89 13.94
CA ASP A 32 -0.40 12.51 14.19
C ASP A 32 -1.53 11.47 14.20
N VAL A 33 -2.65 11.85 14.83
CA VAL A 33 -3.91 11.10 14.82
C VAL A 33 -4.96 12.03 14.20
N GLU A 34 -5.14 11.92 12.88
CA GLU A 34 -5.98 12.85 12.13
C GLU A 34 -7.49 12.64 12.42
N ASP A 35 -7.93 11.40 12.68
CA ASP A 35 -9.33 11.04 12.94
C ASP A 35 -9.42 9.92 14.00
N MET A 36 -10.62 9.55 14.45
CA MET A 36 -10.84 8.37 15.33
C MET A 36 -10.26 7.05 14.77
N ASN A 37 -10.12 6.94 13.44
CA ASN A 37 -9.70 5.71 12.76
C ASN A 37 -8.45 5.86 11.88
N LYS A 38 -7.77 7.02 11.88
CA LYS A 38 -6.60 7.27 11.03
C LYS A 38 -5.40 7.72 11.86
N ILE A 39 -4.26 7.10 11.58
CA ILE A 39 -3.00 7.42 12.24
C ILE A 39 -1.96 7.69 11.17
N LYS A 40 -1.27 8.81 11.30
CA LYS A 40 -0.13 9.18 10.48
C LYS A 40 1.14 8.73 11.16
N MET A 41 1.94 7.95 10.46
CA MET A 41 3.23 7.47 10.96
C MET A 41 4.35 7.85 10.01
N SER A 42 5.53 8.09 10.56
CA SER A 42 6.76 8.34 9.83
C SER A 42 7.82 7.32 10.18
N LEU A 43 8.38 6.69 9.15
CA LEU A 43 9.48 5.75 9.26
C LEU A 43 10.76 6.41 8.74
N TRP A 44 11.72 6.60 9.63
CA TRP A 44 13.02 7.18 9.34
C TRP A 44 14.04 6.06 9.28
N VAL A 45 14.54 5.79 8.07
CA VAL A 45 15.54 4.76 7.81
C VAL A 45 16.71 5.35 7.04
N THR A 46 17.91 4.95 7.42
CA THR A 46 19.15 5.39 6.76
C THR A 46 19.74 4.19 6.02
N HIS A 47 19.93 4.33 4.71
CA HIS A 47 20.62 3.33 3.92
C HIS A 47 22.12 3.36 4.20
N ARG A 48 22.79 2.21 4.12
CA ARG A 48 24.26 2.11 4.17
C ARG A 48 24.95 2.35 2.84
N MET A 49 24.23 2.18 1.73
CA MET A 49 24.78 2.29 0.37
C MET A 49 25.03 3.75 -0.03
N ASN A 50 25.81 3.91 -1.09
CA ASN A 50 26.08 5.22 -1.67
C ASN A 50 24.81 5.85 -2.27
N HIS A 51 24.71 7.18 -2.23
CA HIS A 51 23.56 7.91 -2.79
C HIS A 51 23.48 7.85 -4.33
N GLN A 52 24.57 7.46 -4.99
CA GLN A 52 24.65 7.40 -6.46
C GLN A 52 23.97 6.16 -7.06
N GLU A 53 23.80 5.09 -6.28
CA GLU A 53 23.13 3.85 -6.70
C GLU A 53 21.60 3.95 -6.49
N MET A 54 20.97 4.85 -7.23
CA MET A 54 19.57 5.20 -7.00
C MET A 54 18.61 4.02 -7.26
N GLU A 55 18.85 3.22 -8.30
CA GLU A 55 17.98 2.10 -8.67
C GLU A 55 17.91 1.04 -7.56
N GLU A 56 19.07 0.56 -7.09
CA GLU A 56 19.12 -0.41 -6.01
C GLU A 56 18.57 0.16 -4.70
N ARG A 57 18.73 1.47 -4.46
CA ARG A 57 18.11 2.15 -3.32
C ARG A 57 16.59 2.06 -3.36
N TRP A 58 15.98 2.32 -4.52
CA TRP A 58 14.53 2.17 -4.71
C TRP A 58 14.08 0.72 -4.58
N ALA A 59 14.84 -0.23 -5.12
CA ALA A 59 14.55 -1.66 -4.98
C ALA A 59 14.51 -2.09 -3.51
N ARG A 60 15.52 -1.69 -2.70
CA ARG A 60 15.55 -1.94 -1.25
C ARG A 60 14.38 -1.28 -0.52
N ARG A 61 13.98 -0.07 -0.93
CA ARG A 61 12.82 0.62 -0.36
C ARG A 61 11.51 -0.10 -0.69
N ASN A 62 11.37 -0.63 -1.90
CA ASN A 62 10.21 -1.44 -2.30
C ASN A 62 10.11 -2.73 -1.47
N LEU A 63 11.23 -3.40 -1.19
CA LEU A 63 11.25 -4.58 -0.31
C LEU A 63 10.75 -4.25 1.10
N LEU A 64 11.23 -3.13 1.66
CA LEU A 64 10.79 -2.64 2.97
C LEU A 64 9.28 -2.30 2.97
N LEU A 65 8.77 -1.64 1.92
CA LEU A 65 7.35 -1.37 1.77
C LEU A 65 6.51 -2.66 1.67
N GLY A 66 7.00 -3.67 0.93
CA GLY A 66 6.36 -4.98 0.83
C GLY A 66 6.23 -5.65 2.19
N GLU A 67 7.29 -5.63 3.00
CA GLU A 67 7.24 -6.18 4.37
C GLU A 67 6.28 -5.39 5.25
N MET A 68 6.26 -4.05 5.16
CA MET A 68 5.30 -3.22 5.90
C MET A 68 3.86 -3.60 5.53
N ILE A 69 3.55 -3.80 4.26
CA ILE A 69 2.21 -4.23 3.79
C ILE A 69 1.85 -5.59 4.41
N LYS A 70 2.80 -6.53 4.45
CA LYS A 70 2.59 -7.84 5.08
C LYS A 70 2.27 -7.69 6.57
N VAL A 71 3.04 -6.88 7.30
CA VAL A 71 2.80 -6.61 8.72
C VAL A 71 1.45 -5.94 8.96
N PHE A 72 1.05 -4.99 8.11
CA PHE A 72 -0.27 -4.37 8.20
C PHE A 72 -1.41 -5.38 8.04
N LYS A 73 -1.29 -6.28 7.06
CA LYS A 73 -2.26 -7.37 6.84
C LYS A 73 -2.31 -8.34 8.03
N GLU A 74 -1.16 -8.72 8.58
CA GLU A 74 -1.09 -9.63 9.74
C GLU A 74 -1.71 -9.03 11.02
N LEU A 75 -1.76 -7.70 11.13
CA LEU A 75 -2.33 -6.99 12.28
C LEU A 75 -3.78 -6.55 12.07
N ASP A 76 -4.40 -6.95 10.95
CA ASP A 76 -5.71 -6.50 10.48
C ASP A 76 -5.82 -4.96 10.47
N ILE A 77 -4.79 -4.29 9.94
CA ILE A 77 -4.78 -2.83 9.72
C ILE A 77 -5.16 -2.60 8.26
N GLU A 78 -6.42 -2.22 8.06
CA GLU A 78 -6.97 -1.95 6.72
C GLU A 78 -6.64 -0.54 6.24
N TYR A 79 -6.26 -0.42 4.97
CA TYR A 79 -6.25 0.88 4.29
C TYR A 79 -7.66 1.20 3.80
N ARG A 80 -8.36 2.09 4.51
CA ARG A 80 -9.69 2.54 4.11
C ARG A 80 -9.58 3.75 3.19
N VAL A 81 -9.86 3.52 1.90
CA VAL A 81 -10.07 4.60 0.94
C VAL A 81 -11.38 5.32 1.33
N LEU A 82 -11.46 6.62 1.04
CA LEU A 82 -12.72 7.34 1.18
C LEU A 82 -13.82 6.61 0.39
N PRO A 83 -15.02 6.44 0.97
CA PRO A 83 -16.13 5.80 0.27
C PRO A 83 -16.43 6.59 -1.01
N LEU A 84 -16.36 5.91 -2.16
CA LEU A 84 -16.76 6.48 -3.43
C LEU A 84 -18.26 6.23 -3.60
N ASP A 85 -19.04 7.30 -3.71
CA ASP A 85 -20.46 7.20 -4.04
C ASP A 85 -20.60 6.85 -5.52
N VAL A 86 -21.09 5.64 -5.81
CA VAL A 86 -21.28 5.15 -7.18
C VAL A 86 -22.76 5.07 -7.46
N ASN A 87 -23.26 6.02 -8.26
CA ASN A 87 -24.63 5.99 -8.75
C ASN A 87 -24.70 5.12 -10.02
N ILE A 88 -25.12 3.87 -9.86
CA ILE A 88 -25.37 2.96 -10.99
C ILE A 88 -26.71 3.34 -11.60
N ARG A 89 -26.68 3.98 -12.77
CA ARG A 89 -27.86 4.21 -13.59
C ARG A 89 -27.95 3.14 -14.65
N ASN A 90 -29.16 2.65 -14.92
CA ASN A 90 -29.38 1.79 -16.08
C ASN A 90 -28.91 2.54 -17.34
N MET A 91 -28.15 1.85 -18.19
CA MET A 91 -27.84 2.37 -19.51
C MET A 91 -29.18 2.71 -20.19
N PRO A 92 -29.33 3.90 -20.79
CA PRO A 92 -30.52 4.19 -21.58
C PRO A 92 -30.68 3.08 -22.62
N PRO A 93 -31.92 2.68 -22.96
CA PRO A 93 -32.14 1.66 -23.97
C PRO A 93 -31.34 2.02 -25.21
N LEU A 94 -30.58 1.04 -25.73
CA LEU A 94 -29.83 1.20 -26.97
C LEU A 94 -30.84 1.30 -28.12
N ILE A 95 -31.38 2.49 -28.34
CA ILE A 95 -32.17 2.82 -29.53
C ILE A 95 -31.18 3.07 -30.67
N SER A 96 -30.42 2.05 -31.02
CA SER A 96 -29.61 2.06 -32.25
C SER A 96 -30.42 1.35 -33.33
N ASN A 97 -30.83 2.10 -34.35
CA ASN A 97 -31.32 1.51 -35.61
C ASN A 97 -30.19 0.83 -36.40
N ARG A 98 -28.95 0.90 -35.93
CA ARG A 98 -27.80 0.21 -36.52
C ARG A 98 -27.49 -1.02 -35.67
N LEU A 99 -27.88 -2.18 -36.17
CA LEU A 99 -27.44 -3.47 -35.64
C LEU A 99 -25.91 -3.53 -35.72
N PRO A 100 -25.19 -3.85 -34.63
CA PRO A 100 -23.76 -4.11 -34.71
C PRO A 100 -23.53 -5.37 -35.56
N SER A 101 -22.60 -5.31 -36.51
CA SER A 101 -22.42 -6.29 -37.59
C SER A 101 -22.05 -7.71 -37.13
N ASN A 102 -21.79 -7.93 -35.84
CA ASN A 102 -21.32 -9.20 -35.29
C ASN A 102 -22.35 -9.98 -34.47
N TRP A 103 -23.61 -9.51 -34.32
CA TRP A 103 -24.61 -10.21 -33.49
C TRP A 103 -25.19 -11.48 -34.13
N THR A 104 -25.09 -11.63 -35.45
CA THR A 104 -25.50 -12.86 -36.16
C THR A 104 -24.44 -13.96 -36.16
N ALA A 105 -23.25 -13.73 -35.58
CA ALA A 105 -22.16 -14.71 -35.60
C ALA A 105 -22.34 -15.88 -34.62
N CYS A 106 -23.30 -15.80 -33.68
CA CYS A 106 -23.53 -16.82 -32.66
C CYS A 106 -24.87 -17.56 -32.79
N ALA A 107 -25.60 -17.38 -33.89
CA ALA A 107 -26.82 -18.15 -34.16
C ALA A 107 -26.50 -19.29 -35.14
N ASN A 108 -26.04 -20.42 -34.61
CA ASN A 108 -26.11 -21.75 -35.23
C ASN A 108 -26.80 -22.69 -34.25
#